data_AF-A0A4Q5WQU1-F1
#
_entry.id   AF-A0A4Q5WQU1-F1
#
_cell.length_a   1.000
_cell.length_b   1.000
_cell.length_c   1.000
_cell.angle_alpha   90.00
_cell.angle_beta   90.00
_cell.angle_gamma   90.00
#
_symmetry.space_group_name_H-M   'P 1'
#
loop_
_entity.id
_entity.type
_entity.pdbx_description
1 polymer ?
#
loop_
_entity_poly.entity_id
_entity_poly.type
_entity_poly.pdbx_seq_one_letter_code
_entity_poly.pdbx_strand_id
1 'polypeptide(L)'
;MRYPAFASTCITLLRPILPAGGCIRRASIAFFGRIPHVRKIWDAYRPHAATRLMWELVHDERYVANPAKGSGHNRGLAVDLTLMDSRTGRELDMGTGFDNFTDTAHADYSNLPPAVLANRLKLRRAMEAEGFTVLATEWWHFYWPNDRNYEVMDLGFGAILREYRKRNKGNRE
;
A
#
# COMPACT_ATOMS: atom_id res chain seq x y z
N MET A 1 30.53 -3.44 3.74
CA MET A 1 29.63 -3.69 4.87
C MET A 1 28.39 -4.42 4.35
N ARG A 2 28.25 -5.72 4.64
CA ARG A 2 27.08 -6.53 4.24
C ARG A 2 25.95 -6.27 5.23
N TYR A 3 24.78 -5.81 4.76
CA TYR A 3 23.57 -5.79 5.57
C TYR A 3 23.04 -7.22 5.73
N PRO A 4 22.71 -7.68 6.95
CA PRO A 4 22.16 -9.01 7.17
C PRO A 4 20.75 -9.09 6.60
N ALA A 5 20.46 -10.22 5.95
CA ALA A 5 19.15 -10.58 5.44
C ALA A 5 18.17 -10.73 6.63
N PHE A 6 17.20 -9.83 6.74
CA PHE A 6 16.05 -10.03 7.62
C PHE A 6 15.04 -10.93 6.90
N ALA A 7 15.01 -12.18 7.34
CA ALA A 7 13.98 -13.14 7.06
C ALA A 7 12.70 -12.76 7.79
N SER A 8 11.78 -12.08 7.10
CA SER A 8 10.34 -12.26 7.24
C SER A 8 9.69 -11.59 6.05
N THR A 9 9.53 -12.34 4.97
CA THR A 9 8.90 -11.85 3.75
C THR A 9 7.41 -11.71 4.01
N CYS A 10 6.98 -10.60 4.61
CA CYS A 10 5.59 -10.19 4.52
C CYS A 10 5.36 -9.86 3.04
N ILE A 11 4.78 -10.81 2.30
CA ILE A 11 4.48 -10.65 0.88
C ILE A 11 3.42 -9.56 0.79
N THR A 12 3.87 -8.32 0.65
CA THR A 12 3.01 -7.20 0.32
C THR A 12 2.66 -7.34 -1.15
N LEU A 13 1.45 -7.79 -1.43
CA LEU A 13 1.01 -8.10 -2.78
C LEU A 13 0.60 -6.82 -3.52
N LEU A 14 1.55 -5.97 -3.84
CA LEU A 14 1.40 -5.06 -4.97
C LEU A 14 1.52 -5.91 -6.24
N ARG A 15 0.48 -5.90 -7.08
CA ARG A 15 0.18 -6.83 -8.19
C ARG A 15 1.41 -7.49 -8.86
N PRO A 16 1.81 -8.72 -8.49
CA PRO A 16 2.87 -9.45 -9.18
C PRO A 16 2.37 -10.48 -10.23
N ILE A 17 1.05 -10.65 -10.38
CA ILE A 17 0.49 -11.96 -10.74
C ILE A 17 -0.22 -12.03 -12.12
N LEU A 18 -0.41 -10.95 -12.86
CA LEU A 18 -1.12 -11.01 -14.14
C LEU A 18 -0.21 -10.65 -15.33
N PRO A 19 -0.32 -11.38 -16.47
CA PRO A 19 0.61 -11.28 -17.61
C PRO A 19 0.46 -10.01 -18.46
N ALA A 20 -0.28 -8.99 -18.01
CA ALA A 20 -0.47 -7.74 -18.73
C ALA A 20 0.15 -6.56 -17.96
N GLY A 21 1.35 -6.15 -18.37
CA GLY A 21 1.98 -4.87 -18.02
C GLY A 21 3.13 -4.99 -17.02
N GLY A 22 4.37 -4.85 -17.50
CA GLY A 22 5.62 -5.00 -16.75
C GLY A 22 5.93 -3.94 -15.69
N CYS A 23 4.94 -3.26 -15.10
CA CYS A 23 5.20 -2.10 -14.23
C CYS A 23 5.28 -2.44 -12.72
N ILE A 24 4.69 -3.55 -12.26
CA ILE A 24 4.64 -3.88 -10.81
C ILE A 24 5.57 -5.06 -10.45
N ARG A 25 6.52 -5.43 -11.33
CA ARG A 25 7.54 -6.44 -11.01
C ARG A 25 8.56 -5.96 -9.97
N ARG A 26 8.61 -4.66 -9.65
CA ARG A 26 9.59 -4.06 -8.72
C ARG A 26 9.04 -3.69 -7.32
N ALA A 27 7.73 -3.58 -7.15
CA ALA A 27 7.13 -2.90 -5.99
C ALA A 27 7.00 -3.73 -4.70
N SER A 28 7.14 -5.05 -4.72
CA SER A 28 6.73 -5.88 -3.56
C SER A 28 7.83 -6.12 -2.51
N ILE A 29 9.13 -6.17 -2.88
CA ILE A 29 10.24 -6.47 -1.95
C ILE A 29 11.47 -5.59 -2.22
N ALA A 30 11.83 -5.36 -3.49
CA ALA A 30 12.98 -4.53 -3.86
C ALA A 30 12.74 -3.02 -3.67
N PHE A 31 11.49 -2.57 -3.85
CA PHE A 31 11.04 -1.19 -3.66
C PHE A 31 11.20 -0.71 -2.21
N PHE A 32 10.69 -1.47 -1.24
CA PHE A 32 10.82 -1.12 0.18
C PHE A 32 12.25 -1.28 0.72
N GLY A 33 13.09 -2.10 0.08
CA GLY A 33 14.53 -2.14 0.36
C GLY A 33 15.28 -0.86 -0.02
N ARG A 34 14.71 -0.01 -0.89
CA ARG A 34 15.31 1.27 -1.34
C ARG A 34 14.80 2.48 -0.55
N ILE A 35 13.70 2.33 0.18
CA ILE A 35 13.15 3.36 1.07
C ILE A 35 13.48 2.95 2.52
N PRO A 36 14.62 3.36 3.10
CA PRO A 36 15.15 2.81 4.35
C PRO A 36 14.23 2.94 5.59
N HIS A 37 13.14 3.69 5.47
CA HIS A 37 12.21 4.06 6.55
C HIS A 37 10.77 3.57 6.36
N VAL A 38 10.37 3.07 5.19
CA VAL A 38 9.03 2.48 5.01
C VAL A 38 9.09 1.02 5.40
N ARG A 39 8.46 0.67 6.53
CA ARG A 39 8.56 -0.69 7.09
C ARG A 39 7.24 -1.26 7.61
N LYS A 40 6.17 -0.46 7.66
CA LYS A 40 4.85 -0.92 8.07
C LYS A 40 3.83 -0.61 6.99
N ILE A 41 3.08 -1.64 6.60
CA ILE A 41 2.01 -1.59 5.63
C ILE A 41 0.78 -2.14 6.33
N TRP A 42 -0.29 -1.36 6.34
CA TRP A 42 -1.57 -1.75 6.93
C TRP A 42 -2.42 -2.51 5.93
N ASP A 43 -2.46 -2.03 4.68
CA ASP A 43 -3.17 -2.71 3.61
C ASP A 43 -2.51 -2.52 2.24
N ALA A 44 -2.75 -3.47 1.36
CA ALA A 44 -2.29 -3.46 -0.03
C ALA A 44 -3.34 -4.16 -0.89
N TYR A 45 -3.02 -5.30 -1.50
CA TYR A 45 -4.06 -6.06 -2.18
C TYR A 45 -5.11 -6.60 -1.18
N ARG A 46 -6.36 -6.19 -1.42
CA ARG A 46 -7.55 -6.61 -0.67
C ARG A 46 -8.49 -7.33 -1.63
N PRO A 47 -8.88 -8.60 -1.41
CA PRO A 47 -9.88 -9.27 -2.25
C PRO A 47 -11.20 -8.50 -2.28
N HIS A 48 -11.86 -8.44 -3.43
CA HIS A 48 -13.14 -7.74 -3.59
C HIS A 48 -14.21 -8.18 -2.58
N ALA A 49 -14.20 -9.45 -2.16
CA ALA A 49 -15.06 -9.97 -1.10
C ALA A 49 -14.94 -9.20 0.21
N ALA A 50 -13.73 -8.77 0.60
CA ALA A 50 -13.55 -7.98 1.82
C ALA A 50 -14.12 -6.57 1.68
N THR A 51 -14.00 -5.95 0.50
CA THR A 51 -14.64 -4.64 0.22
C THR A 51 -16.17 -4.74 0.26
N ARG A 52 -16.76 -5.85 -0.21
CA ARG A 52 -18.20 -6.11 -0.08
C ARG A 52 -18.64 -6.18 1.38
N LEU A 53 -17.91 -6.91 2.22
CA LEU A 53 -18.18 -7.01 3.65
C LEU A 53 -18.06 -5.66 4.38
N MET A 54 -17.04 -4.86 4.05
CA MET A 54 -16.90 -3.51 4.62
C MET A 54 -18.06 -2.60 4.20
N TRP A 55 -18.49 -2.70 2.94
CA TRP A 55 -19.60 -1.91 2.42
C TRP A 55 -20.93 -2.24 3.10
N GLU A 56 -21.19 -3.53 3.38
CA GLU A 56 -22.37 -4.01 4.12
C GLU A 56 -22.48 -3.44 5.54
N LEU A 57 -21.38 -2.95 6.12
CA LEU A 57 -21.37 -2.37 7.46
C LEU A 57 -21.50 -0.84 7.44
N VAL A 58 -20.94 -0.18 6.42
CA VAL A 58 -20.75 1.28 6.42
C VAL A 58 -21.70 2.00 5.45
N HIS A 59 -21.93 1.46 4.26
CA HIS A 59 -22.77 2.06 3.21
C HIS A 59 -22.48 3.54 2.88
N ASP A 60 -21.24 4.00 3.03
CA ASP A 60 -20.82 5.39 2.79
C ASP A 60 -19.54 5.43 1.94
N GLU A 61 -19.66 5.97 0.72
CA GLU A 61 -18.54 6.08 -0.24
C GLU A 61 -17.41 7.01 0.24
N ARG A 62 -17.65 7.84 1.27
CA ARG A 62 -16.62 8.70 1.86
C ARG A 62 -15.58 7.90 2.65
N TYR A 63 -15.95 6.72 3.16
CA TYR A 63 -15.10 5.92 4.05
C TYR A 63 -14.79 4.53 3.48
N VAL A 64 -15.69 3.96 2.67
CA VAL A 64 -15.51 2.63 2.07
C VAL A 64 -15.82 2.68 0.59
N ALA A 65 -14.91 2.14 -0.24
CA ALA A 65 -15.13 2.06 -1.67
C ALA A 65 -16.40 1.27 -2.02
N ASN A 66 -17.26 1.84 -2.87
CA ASN A 66 -18.44 1.14 -3.37
C ASN A 66 -18.02 -0.11 -4.17
N PRO A 67 -18.46 -1.32 -3.78
CA PRO A 67 -18.10 -2.56 -4.46
C PRO A 67 -18.45 -2.58 -5.95
N ALA A 68 -19.48 -1.83 -6.38
CA ALA A 68 -19.86 -1.73 -7.79
C ALA A 68 -18.77 -1.08 -8.67
N LYS A 69 -17.95 -0.19 -8.08
CA LYS A 69 -16.81 0.46 -8.74
C LYS A 69 -15.49 -0.28 -8.48
N GLY A 70 -15.43 -1.04 -7.37
CA GLY A 70 -14.21 -1.62 -6.81
C GLY A 70 -13.25 -0.54 -6.29
N SER A 71 -12.09 -0.96 -5.79
CA SER A 71 -11.06 -0.05 -5.25
C SER A 71 -9.69 -0.26 -5.90
N GLY A 72 -8.75 0.67 -5.69
CA GLY A 72 -7.34 0.48 -6.04
C GLY A 72 -6.72 -0.72 -5.33
N HIS A 73 -7.16 -1.04 -4.11
CA HIS A 73 -6.73 -2.22 -3.36
C HIS A 73 -7.14 -3.52 -4.04
N ASN A 74 -8.37 -3.62 -4.56
CA ASN A 74 -8.83 -4.82 -5.29
C ASN A 74 -8.09 -5.01 -6.62
N ARG A 75 -7.54 -3.93 -7.16
CA ARG A 75 -6.71 -3.95 -8.38
C ARG A 75 -5.24 -4.21 -8.07
N GLY A 76 -4.85 -4.24 -6.79
CA GLY A 76 -3.46 -4.40 -6.36
C GLY A 76 -2.58 -3.18 -6.69
N LEU A 77 -3.20 -2.00 -6.76
CA LEU A 77 -2.59 -0.73 -7.17
C LEU A 77 -2.52 0.30 -6.05
N ALA A 78 -3.11 0.01 -4.90
CA ALA A 78 -3.09 0.87 -3.72
C ALA A 78 -2.34 0.21 -2.57
N VAL A 79 -1.79 1.04 -1.70
CA VAL A 79 -1.09 0.64 -0.48
C VAL A 79 -1.28 1.70 0.60
N ASP A 80 -1.55 1.24 1.81
CA ASP A 80 -1.65 2.04 3.03
C ASP A 80 -0.44 1.76 3.91
N LEU A 81 0.36 2.79 4.19
CA LEU A 81 1.64 2.61 4.87
C LEU A 81 2.07 3.80 5.71
N THR A 82 3.07 3.56 6.56
CA THR A 82 3.74 4.61 7.35
C THR A 82 5.24 4.42 7.42
N LEU A 83 5.91 5.43 7.96
CA LEU A 83 7.32 5.44 8.27
C LEU A 83 7.57 4.87 9.66
N MET A 84 8.67 4.12 9.78
CA MET A 84 9.17 3.59 11.05
C MET A 84 10.55 4.19 11.32
N ASP A 85 10.79 4.60 12.57
CA ASP A 85 12.15 4.92 13.02
C ASP A 85 12.97 3.62 13.04
N SER A 86 14.09 3.61 12.31
CA SER A 86 14.93 2.43 12.13
C SER A 86 15.73 2.04 13.37
N ARG A 87 15.86 2.93 14.36
CA ARG A 87 16.57 2.69 15.62
C ARG A 87 15.62 2.15 16.69
N THR A 88 14.42 2.73 16.78
CA THR A 88 13.45 2.37 17.83
C THR A 88 12.45 1.32 17.37
N GLY A 89 12.26 1.14 16.06
CA GLY A 89 11.24 0.25 15.51
C GLY A 89 9.82 0.75 15.76
N ARG A 90 9.63 2.05 16.07
CA ARG A 90 8.32 2.66 16.30
C ARG A 90 7.86 3.47 15.09
N GLU A 91 6.55 3.59 14.93
CA GLU A 91 5.96 4.49 13.93
C GLU A 91 6.39 5.93 14.19
N LEU A 92 6.72 6.65 13.12
CA LEU A 92 6.86 8.09 13.20
C LEU A 92 5.49 8.73 13.41
N ASP A 93 5.46 9.82 14.17
CA ASP A 93 4.23 10.57 14.37
C ASP A 93 3.78 11.24 13.06
N MET A 94 2.57 10.91 12.63
CA MET A 94 1.92 11.41 11.41
C MET A 94 0.72 12.31 11.74
N GLY A 95 0.53 12.68 13.01
CA GLY A 95 -0.52 13.57 13.51
C GLY A 95 -1.86 12.88 13.76
N THR A 96 -2.14 11.80 13.02
CA THR A 96 -3.34 10.98 13.18
C THR A 96 -2.99 9.51 13.02
N GLY A 97 -3.86 8.62 13.52
CA GLY A 97 -3.78 7.21 13.21
C GLY A 97 -4.23 6.89 11.78
N PHE A 98 -3.98 5.64 11.37
CA PHE A 98 -4.62 5.00 10.21
C PHE A 98 -6.14 4.93 10.41
N ASP A 99 -6.92 4.97 9.32
CA ASP A 99 -8.39 5.03 9.32
C ASP A 99 -8.98 6.21 10.11
N ASN A 100 -8.24 7.31 10.23
CA ASN A 100 -8.82 8.55 10.74
C ASN A 100 -9.58 9.30 9.64
N PHE A 101 -10.90 9.26 9.67
CA PHE A 101 -11.73 9.89 8.63
C PHE A 101 -12.12 11.35 8.93
N THR A 102 -11.18 12.13 9.47
CA THR A 102 -11.35 13.57 9.69
C THR A 102 -10.44 14.37 8.74
N ASP A 103 -10.74 15.65 8.56
CA ASP A 103 -9.94 16.58 7.76
C ASP A 103 -8.46 16.63 8.18
N THR A 104 -8.17 16.38 9.45
CA THR A 104 -6.79 16.29 9.98
C THR A 104 -5.95 15.18 9.33
N ALA A 105 -6.58 14.17 8.73
CA ALA A 105 -5.92 13.10 7.98
C ALA A 105 -5.63 13.46 6.52
N HIS A 106 -6.20 14.56 6.01
CA HIS A 106 -5.96 14.99 4.64
C HIS A 106 -4.48 15.24 4.40
N ALA A 107 -4.02 14.88 3.21
CA ALA A 107 -2.62 14.90 2.85
C ALA A 107 -2.05 16.34 2.90
N ASP A 108 -2.86 17.35 2.59
CA ASP A 108 -2.50 18.77 2.59
C ASP A 108 -2.83 19.51 3.91
N TYR A 109 -3.36 18.81 4.92
CA TYR A 109 -3.64 19.41 6.21
C TYR A 109 -2.36 19.93 6.88
N SER A 110 -2.30 21.25 7.10
CA SER A 110 -1.06 21.96 7.49
C SER A 110 -1.02 22.40 8.95
N ASN A 111 -2.13 22.33 9.68
CA ASN A 111 -2.20 22.71 11.09
C ASN A 111 -1.70 21.57 12.02
N LEU A 112 -0.45 21.15 11.80
CA LEU A 112 0.22 20.09 12.55
C LEU A 112 1.60 20.55 13.01
N PRO A 113 2.18 19.92 14.05
CA PRO A 113 3.55 20.21 14.46
C PRO A 113 4.55 20.08 13.28
N PRO A 114 5.59 20.93 13.19
CA PRO A 114 6.54 20.89 12.07
C PRO A 114 7.19 19.53 11.84
N ALA A 115 7.45 18.77 12.91
CA ALA A 115 7.99 17.41 12.82
C ALA A 115 7.03 16.43 12.12
N VAL A 116 5.73 16.55 12.36
CA VAL A 116 4.69 15.73 11.73
C VAL A 116 4.59 16.05 10.23
N LEU A 117 4.58 17.34 9.88
CA LEU A 117 4.58 17.78 8.49
C LEU A 117 5.82 17.26 7.73
N ALA A 118 6.99 17.29 8.36
CA ALA A 118 8.22 16.76 7.80
C ALA A 118 8.12 15.23 7.56
N ASN A 119 7.50 14.48 8.47
CA ASN A 119 7.29 13.03 8.31
C ASN A 119 6.32 12.72 7.16
N ARG A 120 5.18 13.42 7.08
CA ARG A 120 4.22 13.28 5.97
C ARG A 120 4.87 13.61 4.62
N LEU A 121 5.62 14.70 4.55
CA LEU A 121 6.36 15.08 3.35
C LEU A 121 7.41 14.04 2.96
N LYS A 122 8.13 13.48 3.94
CA LYS A 122 9.11 12.41 3.71
C LYS A 122 8.46 11.17 3.13
N LEU A 123 7.32 10.74 3.67
CA LEU A 123 6.57 9.60 3.15
C LEU A 123 6.09 9.86 1.72
N ARG A 124 5.44 11.01 1.51
CA ARG A 124 4.94 11.42 0.19
C ARG A 124 6.04 11.40 -0.86
N ARG A 125 7.16 12.08 -0.61
CA ARG A 125 8.28 12.15 -1.55
C ARG A 125 8.86 10.77 -1.86
N ALA A 126 8.95 9.90 -0.86
CA ALA A 126 9.46 8.55 -1.06
C ALA A 126 8.54 7.71 -1.98
N MET A 127 7.22 7.86 -1.84
CA MET A 127 6.24 7.16 -2.67
C MET A 127 6.13 7.77 -4.07
N GLU A 128 6.12 9.10 -4.19
CA GLU A 128 6.07 9.82 -5.46
C GLU A 128 7.33 9.61 -6.30
N ALA A 129 8.50 9.50 -5.68
CA ALA A 129 9.75 9.18 -6.37
C ALA A 129 9.71 7.83 -7.09
N GLU A 130 8.79 6.95 -6.70
CA GLU A 130 8.59 5.65 -7.32
C GLU A 130 7.32 5.59 -8.18
N GLY A 131 6.64 6.72 -8.41
CA GLY A 131 5.49 6.85 -9.32
C GLY A 131 4.11 6.69 -8.69
N PHE A 132 4.02 6.58 -7.37
CA PHE A 132 2.73 6.60 -6.67
C PHE A 132 2.19 8.02 -6.50
N THR A 133 0.88 8.14 -6.33
CA THR A 133 0.20 9.39 -5.98
C THR A 133 -0.50 9.23 -4.63
N VAL A 134 -0.43 10.26 -3.79
CA VAL A 134 -1.14 10.29 -2.49
C VAL A 134 -2.63 10.57 -2.72
N LEU A 135 -3.50 9.93 -1.94
CA LEU A 135 -4.92 10.30 -1.90
C LEU A 135 -5.08 11.60 -1.09
N ALA A 136 -5.82 12.56 -1.64
CA ALA A 136 -5.95 13.89 -1.01
C ALA A 136 -6.52 13.82 0.42
N THR A 137 -7.43 12.89 0.68
CA THR A 137 -8.12 12.74 1.97
C THR A 137 -7.35 11.89 2.99
N GLU A 138 -6.29 11.18 2.60
CA GLU A 138 -5.62 10.19 3.45
C GLU A 138 -4.10 10.25 3.26
N TRP A 139 -3.37 10.74 4.27
CA TRP A 139 -1.91 10.88 4.18
C TRP A 139 -1.16 9.54 4.03
N TRP A 140 -1.77 8.41 4.42
CA TRP A 140 -1.17 7.07 4.39
C TRP A 140 -1.43 6.32 3.07
N HIS A 141 -2.43 6.74 2.29
CA HIS A 141 -2.93 6.00 1.14
C HIS A 141 -2.25 6.47 -0.14
N PHE A 142 -1.62 5.54 -0.83
CA PHE A 142 -0.93 5.78 -2.09
C PHE A 142 -1.42 4.82 -3.16
N TYR A 143 -1.67 5.35 -4.36
CA TYR A 143 -2.13 4.57 -5.50
C TYR A 143 -1.29 4.80 -6.74
N TRP A 144 -1.25 3.80 -7.61
CA TRP A 144 -0.65 3.91 -8.92
C TRP A 144 -1.60 4.64 -9.89
N PRO A 145 -1.15 5.69 -10.60
CA PRO A 145 -1.96 6.37 -11.61
C PRO A 145 -2.41 5.41 -12.72
N ASN A 146 -3.59 5.65 -13.32
CA ASN A 146 -4.20 4.80 -14.37
C ASN A 146 -4.78 3.48 -13.87
N ASP A 147 -5.42 3.50 -12.70
CA ASP A 147 -6.05 2.34 -12.06
C ASP A 147 -7.22 1.73 -12.84
N ARG A 148 -7.94 2.53 -13.63
CA ARG A 148 -9.18 2.13 -14.32
C ARG A 148 -8.99 1.07 -15.42
N ASN A 149 -7.78 0.91 -15.94
CA ASN A 149 -7.47 -0.12 -16.95
C ASN A 149 -7.18 -1.49 -16.34
N TYR A 150 -7.28 -1.61 -15.02
CA TYR A 150 -6.99 -2.84 -14.30
C TYR A 150 -8.26 -3.46 -13.72
N GLU A 151 -8.38 -4.77 -13.88
CA GLU A 151 -9.52 -5.53 -13.40
C GLU A 151 -9.59 -5.57 -11.87
N VAL A 152 -10.81 -5.59 -11.36
CA VAL A 152 -11.09 -5.84 -9.95
C VAL A 152 -10.87 -7.33 -9.69
N MET A 153 -9.94 -7.68 -8.81
CA MET A 153 -9.63 -9.07 -8.48
C MET A 153 -10.33 -9.50 -7.18
N ASP A 154 -10.76 -10.77 -7.13
CA ASP A 154 -11.28 -11.44 -5.93
C ASP A 154 -10.51 -12.74 -5.64
N LEU A 155 -9.18 -12.67 -5.79
CA LEU A 155 -8.29 -13.78 -5.52
C LEU A 155 -8.04 -13.92 -4.03
N GLY A 156 -8.36 -15.09 -3.46
CA GLY A 156 -7.96 -15.43 -2.09
C GLY A 156 -6.44 -15.56 -1.95
N PHE A 157 -5.90 -15.19 -0.78
CA PHE A 157 -4.45 -15.22 -0.52
C PHE A 157 -3.80 -16.59 -0.77
N GLY A 158 -4.53 -17.69 -0.51
CA GLY A 158 -4.04 -19.04 -0.82
C GLY A 158 -3.81 -19.29 -2.31
N ALA A 159 -4.67 -18.76 -3.18
CA ALA A 159 -4.51 -18.85 -4.63
C ALA A 159 -3.29 -18.05 -5.10
N ILE A 160 -3.14 -16.84 -4.56
CA ILE A 160 -1.99 -15.97 -4.83
C ILE A 160 -0.66 -16.64 -4.43
N LEU A 161 -0.59 -17.21 -3.22
CA LEU A 161 0.62 -17.88 -2.74
C LEU A 161 1.01 -19.09 -3.59
N ARG A 162 0.01 -19.86 -4.05
CA ARG A 162 0.26 -20.99 -4.96
C ARG A 162 0.87 -20.53 -6.27
N GLU A 163 0.31 -19.49 -6.88
CA GLU A 163 0.77 -18.95 -8.15
C GLU A 163 2.19 -18.36 -8.04
N TYR A 164 2.44 -17.59 -6.97
CA TYR A 164 3.78 -17.07 -6.66
C TYR A 164 4.81 -18.20 -6.54
N ARG A 165 4.49 -19.29 -5.82
CA ARG A 165 5.39 -20.43 -5.65
C ARG A 165 5.67 -21.17 -6.97
N LYS A 166 4.66 -21.35 -7.83
CA LYS A 166 4.82 -21.96 -9.15
C LYS A 166 5.82 -21.18 -10.01
N ARG A 167 5.64 -19.87 -10.14
CA ARG A 167 6.52 -19.01 -10.96
C ARG A 167 7.96 -18.93 -10.45
N ASN A 168 8.17 -18.98 -9.14
CA ASN A 168 9.52 -18.93 -8.56
C ASN A 168 10.25 -20.28 -8.53
N LYS A 169 9.54 -21.40 -8.77
CA LYS A 169 10.18 -22.70 -9.01
C LYS A 169 10.75 -22.82 -10.42
N GLY A 170 10.08 -22.26 -11.44
CA GLY A 170 10.53 -22.31 -12.85
C GLY A 170 11.68 -21.38 -13.21
N ASN A 171 12.19 -20.56 -12.28
CA ASN A 171 13.33 -19.64 -12.49
C ASN A 171 14.63 -20.13 -11.82
N ARG A 172 14.67 -21.40 -11.39
CA ARG A 172 15.84 -22.03 -10.71
C ARG A 172 16.44 -23.20 -11.49
N GLU A 173 16.07 -23.36 -12.75
CA GLU A 173 16.68 -24.31 -13.70
C GLU A 173 17.51 -23.55 -14.74
#